data_AF-L9XD78-F1
#
_entry.id   AF-L9XD78-F1
#
_cell.length_a   1.000
_cell.length_b   1.000
_cell.length_c   1.000
_cell.angle_alpha   90.00
_cell.angle_beta   90.00
_cell.angle_gamma   90.00
#
_symmetry.space_group_name_H-M   'P 1'
#
loop_
_entity.id
_entity.type
_entity.pdbx_description
1 polymer ?
#
loop_
_entity_poly.entity_id
_entity_poly.type
_entity_poly.pdbx_seq_one_letter_code
_entity_poly.pdbx_strand_id
1 'polypeptide(L)' 'MASTLGQSRCRRCGFEAPGGDDAWVRLEVPKLGRMTQCPDCGSTDVMTHR' A
#
# COMPACT_ATOMS: atom_id res chain seq x y z
N MET A 1 8.65 16.83 -0.16
CA MET A 1 7.73 16.98 -1.29
C MET A 1 6.95 15.67 -1.41
N ALA A 2 5.70 15.63 -0.93
CA ALA A 2 4.85 14.44 -1.03
C ALA A 2 4.21 14.44 -2.42
N SER A 3 4.70 13.59 -3.30
CA SER A 3 4.15 13.38 -4.64
C SER A 3 2.64 13.10 -4.51
N THR A 4 1.82 13.75 -5.34
CA THR A 4 0.39 13.49 -5.51
C THR A 4 0.16 12.12 -6.15
N LEU A 5 0.64 11.08 -5.48
CA LEU A 5 0.36 9.71 -5.80
C LEU A 5 -1.02 9.43 -5.21
N GLY A 6 -1.96 9.21 -6.12
CA GLY A 6 -3.31 8.75 -5.86
C GLY A 6 -3.55 8.09 -4.50
N GLN A 7 -4.58 8.54 -3.77
CA GLN A 7 -4.96 7.90 -2.52
C GLN A 7 -5.13 6.39 -2.75
N SER A 8 -4.37 5.63 -1.99
CA SER A 8 -4.47 4.19 -1.98
C SER A 8 -5.38 3.77 -0.83
N ARG A 9 -6.22 2.77 -1.08
CA ARG A 9 -7.10 2.22 -0.06
C ARG A 9 -7.00 0.71 -0.01
N CYS A 10 -6.88 0.17 1.20
CA CYS A 10 -7.00 -1.26 1.43
C CYS A 10 -8.45 -1.67 1.29
N ARG A 11 -8.72 -2.64 0.41
CA ARG A 11 -10.08 -3.16 0.20
C ARG A 11 -10.57 -4.06 1.32
N ARG A 12 -9.65 -4.49 2.19
CA ARG A 12 -9.95 -5.41 3.29
C ARG A 12 -10.44 -4.72 4.55
N CYS A 13 -9.69 -3.73 5.05
CA CYS A 13 -10.05 -2.98 6.26
C CYS A 13 -10.52 -1.54 6.00
N GLY A 14 -10.30 -1.01 4.79
CA GLY A 14 -10.67 0.36 4.45
C GLY A 14 -9.59 1.41 4.75
N PHE A 15 -8.40 1.01 5.23
CA PHE A 15 -7.28 1.91 5.47
C PHE A 15 -6.94 2.73 4.21
N GLU A 16 -6.92 4.05 4.34
CA GLU A 16 -6.67 4.98 3.23
C GLU A 16 -5.42 5.80 3.52
N ALA A 17 -4.45 5.75 2.61
CA ALA A 17 -3.18 6.46 2.72
C ALA A 17 -2.64 6.81 1.34
N PRO A 18 -1.79 7.84 1.20
CA PRO A 18 -1.25 8.23 -0.09
C PRO A 18 -0.52 7.05 -0.75
N GLY A 19 -0.76 6.83 -2.05
CA GLY A 19 -0.12 5.74 -2.78
C GLY A 19 1.38 5.92 -2.84
N GLY A 20 2.15 4.85 -2.69
CA GLY A 20 3.61 4.95 -2.75
C GLY A 20 4.27 5.79 -1.65
N ASP A 21 3.53 6.11 -0.58
CA ASP A 21 4.08 6.66 0.66
C ASP A 21 4.63 5.53 1.57
N ASP A 22 5.48 5.88 2.52
CA ASP A 22 6.06 4.94 3.51
C ASP A 22 5.03 4.49 4.56
N ALA A 23 3.83 5.08 4.54
CA ALA A 23 2.67 4.59 5.28
C ALA A 23 2.29 3.14 4.93
N TRP A 24 2.64 2.67 3.73
CA TRP A 24 2.39 1.28 3.34
C TRP A 24 3.60 0.40 3.64
N VAL A 25 3.35 -0.79 4.20
CA VAL A 25 4.41 -1.75 4.50
C VAL A 25 4.95 -2.29 3.18
N ARG A 26 6.20 -1.99 2.87
CA ARG A 26 6.90 -2.60 1.75
C ARG A 26 7.71 -3.77 2.28
N LEU A 27 7.27 -4.97 1.96
CA LEU A 27 8.03 -6.18 2.25
C LEU A 27 8.62 -6.74 0.97
N GLU A 28 9.82 -7.28 1.11
CA GLU A 28 10.49 -8.00 0.05
C GLU A 28 10.25 -9.50 0.28
N VAL A 29 9.48 -10.11 -0.62
CA VAL A 29 9.19 -11.55 -0.56
C VAL A 29 10.22 -12.27 -1.42
N PRO A 30 11.03 -13.18 -0.85
CA PRO A 30 11.96 -13.98 -1.64
C PRO A 30 11.21 -14.69 -2.77
N LYS A 31 11.72 -14.56 -4.01
CA LYS A 31 11.14 -15.08 -5.26
C LYS A 31 9.94 -14.34 -5.85
N LEU A 32 9.21 -13.52 -5.08
CA LEU A 32 8.09 -12.71 -5.61
C LEU A 32 8.46 -11.24 -5.86
N GLY A 33 9.50 -10.74 -5.19
CA GLY A 33 9.93 -9.35 -5.29
C GLY A 33 9.26 -8.45 -4.26
N ARG A 34 9.30 -7.13 -4.50
CA ARG A 34 8.82 -6.13 -3.55
C ARG A 34 7.31 -5.99 -3.65
N MET A 35 6.61 -6.24 -2.55
CA MET A 35 5.15 -6.11 -2.43
C MET A 35 4.78 -5.03 -1.43
N THR A 36 3.58 -4.47 -1.63
CA THR A 36 2.98 -3.49 -0.74
C THR A 36 1.87 -4.16 0.06
N GLN A 37 1.90 -4.00 1.38
CA GLN A 37 0.94 -4.55 2.31
C GLN A 37 0.36 -3.45 3.21
N CYS A 38 -0.91 -3.62 3.54
CA CYS A 38 -1.61 -2.77 4.48
C CYS A 38 -1.01 -2.93 5.89
N PRO A 39 -0.58 -1.85 6.56
CA PRO A 39 -0.03 -1.91 7.92
C PRO A 39 -1.07 -2.32 8.96
N ASP A 40 -2.35 -2.05 8.68
CA ASP A 40 -3.44 -2.19 9.65
C ASP A 40 -3.95 -3.64 9.74
N CYS A 41 -4.14 -4.29 8.60
CA CYS A 41 -4.69 -5.66 8.54
C CYS A 41 -3.77 -6.70 7.90
N GLY A 42 -2.60 -6.30 7.39
CA GLY A 42 -1.68 -7.22 6.71
C GLY A 42 -2.16 -7.70 5.33
N SER A 43 -3.20 -7.10 4.75
CA SER A 43 -3.66 -7.46 3.40
C SER A 43 -2.80 -6.77 2.32
N THR A 44 -2.45 -7.48 1.25
CA THR A 44 -1.82 -6.90 0.05
C THR A 44 -2.84 -6.38 -0.97
N ASP A 45 -4.14 -6.47 -0.66
CA ASP A 45 -5.23 -6.00 -1.52
C ASP A 45 -5.44 -4.48 -1.36
N VAL A 46 -4.63 -3.72 -2.09
CA VAL A 46 -4.60 -2.25 -2.06
C VAL A 46 -4.94 -1.71 -3.44
N MET A 47 -5.96 -0.85 -3.51
CA MET A 47 -6.32 -0.13 -4.75
C MET A 47 -5.73 1.27 -4.71
N THR A 48 -4.92 1.62 -5.71
CA THR A 48 -4.38 2.97 -5.89
C THR A 48 -5.20 3.70 -6.96
N HIS A 49 -5.86 4.80 -6.58
CA HIS A 49 -6.57 5.65 -7.54
C HIS A 49 -5.59 6.58 -8.26
N ARG A 50 -5.10 6.20 -9.45
CA ARG A 50 -4.20 7.02 -10.27
C ARG A 50 -4.87 8.31 -10.77
#